data_AF-A0A0D0DZH5-F1
#
_entry.id   AF-A0A0D0DZH5-F1
#
_cell.length_a   1.000
_cell.length_b   1.000
_cell.length_c   1.000
_cell.angle_alpha   90.00
_cell.angle_beta   90.00
_cell.angle_gamma   90.00
#
_symmetry.space_group_name_H-M   'P 1'
#
loop_
_entity.id
_entity.type
_entity.pdbx_description
1 polymer ?
#
loop_
_entity_poly.entity_id
_entity_poly.type
_entity_poly.pdbx_seq_one_letter_code
_entity_poly.pdbx_strand_id
1 'polypeptide(L)'
;MPQTSSSGFHDAHPPMDVTLCRKVEGSLEQTSIDPQVLGPEDASNSCQPAKKRQNRRKGKQSENAEPLKRSRRRGRLEMMPGMNLDVLFYIFGFLHPMDILNLARTTKSFRQLLMRKSSAFIWKTSCKQIDGLPDCPPDLTEPQYVNLVFDPHCHRCGKVAPTIHWRLRLRYCPACRKQCLGDSKFCAAPVFFHPQAIPGEFIDRRRRRVYLVVRDTARVLHEEFKQVPVLERDAFIKRKYRQVAEIAEHAAKCEVWHRGVTEARKFELEDVRAERAEASVSSYLVSI
;
A
#
# COMPACT_ATOMS: atom_id res chain seq x y z
N MET A 1 22.64 -40.46 -30.47
CA MET A 1 21.26 -39.96 -30.30
C MET A 1 21.04 -39.68 -28.82
N PRO A 2 20.45 -38.53 -28.46
CA PRO A 2 21.12 -37.39 -27.81
C PRO A 2 20.90 -37.37 -26.29
N GLN A 3 21.91 -37.04 -25.47
CA GLN A 3 22.51 -35.73 -25.14
C GLN A 3 21.64 -34.82 -24.25
N THR A 4 22.13 -34.66 -23.02
CA THR A 4 21.77 -33.72 -21.97
C THR A 4 22.15 -32.29 -22.34
N SER A 5 21.28 -31.31 -22.08
CA SER A 5 21.66 -29.90 -22.08
C SER A 5 21.03 -29.14 -20.91
N SER A 6 21.94 -28.61 -20.09
CA SER A 6 21.73 -27.76 -18.93
C SER A 6 21.64 -26.29 -19.34
N SER A 7 20.76 -25.56 -18.65
CA SER A 7 20.87 -24.18 -18.15
C SER A 7 21.84 -23.19 -18.81
N GLY A 8 21.32 -22.01 -19.16
CA GLY A 8 22.11 -20.79 -19.33
C GLY A 8 21.27 -19.60 -19.80
N PHE A 9 20.59 -18.92 -18.88
CA PHE A 9 20.11 -17.55 -19.15
C PHE A 9 21.11 -16.57 -18.57
N HIS A 10 21.85 -15.92 -19.46
CA HIS A 10 22.82 -14.88 -19.15
C HIS A 10 22.10 -13.58 -18.77
N ASP A 11 22.18 -13.20 -17.49
CA ASP A 11 21.93 -11.83 -17.05
C ASP A 11 23.17 -10.97 -17.37
N ALA A 12 23.14 -10.32 -18.53
CA ALA A 12 24.15 -9.35 -18.93
C ALA A 12 23.79 -7.96 -18.36
N HIS A 13 24.43 -7.58 -17.27
CA HIS A 13 24.56 -6.19 -16.84
C HIS A 13 25.65 -5.51 -17.70
N PRO A 14 25.37 -4.40 -18.41
CA PRO A 14 26.44 -3.62 -19.01
C PRO A 14 27.10 -2.71 -17.95
N PRO A 15 28.44 -2.57 -17.95
CA PRO A 15 29.14 -1.59 -17.15
C PRO A 15 29.05 -0.24 -17.87
N MET A 16 28.74 0.86 -17.16
CA MET A 16 28.80 2.19 -17.77
C MET A 16 29.73 3.12 -17.00
N ASP A 17 30.71 3.54 -17.79
CA ASP A 17 31.86 4.40 -17.59
C ASP A 17 31.46 5.81 -17.13
N VAL A 18 32.30 6.41 -16.29
CA VAL A 18 32.07 7.70 -15.63
C VAL A 18 33.02 8.71 -16.23
N THR A 19 32.67 9.32 -17.37
CA THR A 19 33.40 10.50 -17.85
C THR A 19 32.53 11.49 -18.64
N LEU A 20 32.73 12.77 -18.32
CA LEU A 20 32.46 13.99 -19.09
C LEU A 20 31.18 14.80 -18.78
N CYS A 21 31.28 15.59 -17.71
CA CYS A 21 30.49 16.79 -17.50
C CYS A 21 31.24 17.98 -18.15
N ARG A 22 30.73 18.56 -19.23
CA ARG A 22 31.19 19.85 -19.77
C ARG A 22 30.09 20.91 -19.62
N LYS A 23 30.51 22.00 -18.98
CA LYS A 23 29.85 23.30 -18.75
C LYS A 23 29.24 23.91 -20.01
N VAL A 24 28.07 24.54 -19.87
CA VAL A 24 27.72 25.83 -20.51
C VAL A 24 26.80 26.62 -19.56
N GLU A 25 27.22 27.83 -19.21
CA GLU A 25 26.48 28.87 -18.47
C GLU A 25 25.93 29.93 -19.44
N GLY A 26 24.91 30.68 -19.01
CA GLY A 26 24.42 31.95 -19.58
C GLY A 26 22.94 31.90 -19.97
N SER A 27 22.04 32.83 -19.62
CA SER A 27 22.14 34.15 -18.97
C SER A 27 20.77 34.57 -18.42
N LEU A 28 20.78 35.49 -17.45
CA LEU A 28 19.65 36.14 -16.79
C LEU A 28 18.74 36.94 -17.75
N GLU A 29 17.48 37.16 -17.35
CA GLU A 29 16.98 38.52 -17.11
C GLU A 29 15.75 38.53 -16.18
N GLN A 30 15.83 39.40 -15.17
CA GLN A 30 14.81 39.73 -14.18
C GLN A 30 14.26 41.12 -14.50
N THR A 31 12.95 41.31 -14.42
CA THR A 31 12.38 42.61 -14.09
C THR A 31 11.25 42.44 -13.08
N SER A 32 11.32 43.25 -12.04
CA SER A 32 10.45 43.33 -10.86
C SER A 32 9.90 44.75 -10.76
N ILE A 33 8.57 44.91 -10.65
CA ILE A 33 7.93 46.12 -10.13
C ILE A 33 6.68 45.70 -9.32
N ASP A 34 6.60 46.20 -8.10
CA ASP A 34 5.51 46.19 -7.08
C ASP A 34 5.23 47.69 -6.73
N PRO A 35 4.22 48.11 -5.92
CA PRO A 35 2.90 47.54 -5.57
C PRO A 35 1.73 48.60 -5.40
N GLN A 36 0.54 48.11 -5.01
CA GLN A 36 -0.60 48.75 -4.26
C GLN A 36 -1.72 49.54 -5.00
N VAL A 37 -3.02 49.60 -4.60
CA VAL A 37 -3.99 48.92 -3.70
C VAL A 37 -5.35 49.65 -3.94
N LEU A 38 -6.48 48.93 -4.04
CA LEU A 38 -7.85 49.27 -3.50
C LEU A 38 -8.91 48.31 -4.09
N GLY A 39 -9.55 47.49 -3.23
CA GLY A 39 -10.70 46.62 -3.55
C GLY A 39 -12.04 47.28 -3.21
N PRO A 40 -13.12 46.55 -2.83
CA PRO A 40 -13.44 45.13 -3.04
C PRO A 40 -14.88 44.91 -3.58
N GLU A 41 -15.18 43.80 -4.27
CA GLU A 41 -16.54 43.21 -4.32
C GLU A 41 -16.49 41.67 -4.38
N ASP A 42 -17.48 41.08 -3.71
CA ASP A 42 -17.56 39.74 -3.15
C ASP A 42 -17.86 38.61 -4.13
N ALA A 43 -17.33 37.40 -3.86
CA ALA A 43 -18.04 36.11 -4.02
C ALA A 43 -17.17 34.91 -3.59
N SER A 44 -17.16 34.62 -2.29
CA SER A 44 -16.66 33.36 -1.72
C SER A 44 -17.72 32.25 -1.82
N ASN A 45 -17.44 31.20 -2.60
CA ASN A 45 -18.30 30.01 -2.69
C ASN A 45 -17.65 28.82 -1.96
N SER A 46 -17.99 28.65 -0.68
CA SER A 46 -17.63 27.50 0.14
C SER A 46 -18.77 26.48 0.19
N CYS A 47 -18.56 25.28 -0.36
CA CYS A 47 -19.51 24.18 -0.29
C CYS A 47 -19.48 23.50 1.10
N GLN A 48 -20.52 23.74 1.88
CA GLN A 48 -20.85 22.97 3.10
C GLN A 48 -21.76 21.76 2.78
N PRO A 49 -21.74 20.70 3.61
CA PRO A 49 -22.41 19.43 3.31
C PRO A 49 -23.94 19.50 3.37
N ALA A 50 -24.57 18.66 2.55
CA ALA A 50 -26.00 18.63 2.27
C ALA A 50 -26.90 18.45 3.50
N LYS A 51 -27.88 19.35 3.64
CA LYS A 51 -28.98 19.28 4.61
C LYS A 51 -29.90 18.10 4.29
N LYS A 52 -30.16 17.28 5.31
CA LYS A 52 -31.07 16.12 5.31
C LYS A 52 -32.53 16.60 5.12
N ARG A 53 -33.20 16.13 4.06
CA ARG A 53 -34.64 16.37 3.80
C ARG A 53 -35.49 15.86 4.98
N GLN A 54 -36.17 16.76 5.69
CA GLN A 54 -37.18 16.41 6.69
C GLN A 54 -38.52 16.15 6.00
N ASN A 55 -39.06 14.95 6.23
CA ASN A 55 -40.38 14.56 5.76
C ASN A 55 -41.43 15.03 6.79
N ARG A 56 -42.31 15.94 6.37
CA ARG A 56 -43.38 16.53 7.18
C ARG A 56 -44.53 15.52 7.27
N ARG A 57 -44.74 14.91 8.44
CA ARG A 57 -46.01 14.22 8.77
C ARG A 57 -46.60 14.84 10.04
N LYS A 58 -47.78 15.44 9.87
CA LYS A 58 -48.70 15.92 10.91
C LYS A 58 -49.27 14.71 11.67
N GLY A 59 -49.28 14.76 13.00
CA GLY A 59 -49.99 13.80 13.83
C GLY A 59 -49.89 14.12 15.33
N LYS A 60 -50.93 14.79 15.83
CA LYS A 60 -51.47 14.92 17.21
C LYS A 60 -50.54 14.77 18.43
N GLN A 61 -50.60 15.80 19.27
CA GLN A 61 -50.03 15.91 20.61
C GLN A 61 -50.56 14.83 21.58
N SER A 62 -49.66 14.29 22.39
CA SER A 62 -49.93 13.70 23.70
C SER A 62 -48.74 14.07 24.60
N GLU A 63 -49.06 14.65 25.75
CA GLU A 63 -48.13 15.17 26.75
C GLU A 63 -47.38 14.06 27.50
N ASN A 64 -46.18 14.43 27.96
CA ASN A 64 -45.36 13.81 29.01
C ASN A 64 -45.04 12.31 28.90
N ALA A 65 -44.01 12.01 28.11
CA ALA A 65 -43.09 10.91 28.38
C ALA A 65 -41.66 11.37 28.15
N GLU A 66 -40.89 11.54 29.23
CA GLU A 66 -39.42 11.59 29.17
C GLU A 66 -38.94 10.42 28.30
N PRO A 67 -38.14 10.67 27.23
CA PRO A 67 -37.58 9.56 26.47
C PRO A 67 -36.61 8.84 27.39
N LEU A 68 -37.05 7.73 27.99
CA LEU A 68 -36.21 6.78 28.70
C LEU A 68 -34.97 6.56 27.84
N LYS A 69 -33.83 7.10 28.30
CA LYS A 69 -32.52 6.84 27.71
C LYS A 69 -32.37 5.33 27.71
N ARG A 70 -32.69 4.69 26.58
CA ARG A 70 -32.47 3.26 26.39
C ARG A 70 -30.99 3.06 26.70
N SER A 71 -30.71 2.44 27.85
CA SER A 71 -29.37 2.02 28.21
C SER A 71 -28.86 1.28 26.98
N ARG A 72 -27.85 1.84 26.32
CA ARG A 72 -27.21 1.16 25.19
C ARG A 72 -26.80 -0.18 25.76
N ARG A 73 -27.44 -1.26 25.31
CA ARG A 73 -27.07 -2.61 25.71
C ARG A 73 -25.60 -2.74 25.37
N ARG A 74 -24.76 -2.69 26.41
CA ARG A 74 -23.32 -2.77 26.28
C ARG A 74 -23.01 -4.08 25.58
N GLY A 75 -22.21 -4.02 24.51
CA GLY A 75 -21.91 -5.21 23.72
C GLY A 75 -21.16 -6.23 24.58
N ARG A 76 -21.37 -7.53 24.34
CA ARG A 76 -20.72 -8.61 25.11
C ARG A 76 -19.18 -8.52 25.14
N LEU A 77 -18.56 -7.79 24.21
CA LEU A 77 -17.11 -7.59 24.09
C LEU A 77 -16.63 -6.19 24.48
N GLU A 78 -17.50 -5.33 25.03
CA GLU A 78 -17.11 -3.96 25.40
C GLU A 78 -16.04 -3.91 26.51
N MET A 79 -15.98 -4.96 27.34
CA MET A 79 -14.98 -5.08 28.41
C MET A 79 -13.63 -5.63 27.92
N MET A 80 -13.54 -6.12 26.68
CA MET A 80 -12.32 -6.73 26.14
C MET A 80 -11.11 -5.78 26.20
N PRO A 81 -11.22 -4.47 25.84
CA PRO A 81 -10.09 -3.54 25.99
C PRO A 81 -9.65 -3.29 27.44
N GLY A 82 -10.47 -3.65 28.43
CA GLY A 82 -10.17 -3.52 29.87
C GLY A 82 -9.63 -4.80 30.50
N MET A 83 -9.47 -5.89 29.73
CA MET A 83 -8.79 -7.10 30.19
C MET A 83 -7.30 -6.83 30.42
N ASN A 84 -6.64 -7.69 31.22
CA ASN A 84 -5.18 -7.67 31.34
C ASN A 84 -4.54 -7.81 29.94
N LEU A 85 -3.50 -7.02 29.70
CA LEU A 85 -2.83 -6.93 28.40
C LEU A 85 -2.18 -8.25 27.97
N ASP A 86 -1.67 -9.06 28.90
CA ASP A 86 -1.01 -10.33 28.61
C ASP A 86 -1.99 -11.33 27.97
N VAL A 87 -3.22 -11.41 28.49
CA VAL A 87 -4.28 -12.25 27.91
C VAL A 87 -4.66 -11.75 26.52
N LEU A 88 -4.78 -10.43 26.33
CA LEU A 88 -5.07 -9.86 25.01
C LEU A 88 -3.96 -10.15 24.01
N PHE A 89 -2.69 -10.02 24.44
CA PHE A 89 -1.54 -10.29 23.60
C PHE A 89 -1.44 -11.77 23.23
N TYR A 90 -1.74 -12.67 24.15
CA TYR A 90 -1.83 -14.10 23.87
C TYR A 90 -2.90 -14.36 22.80
N ILE A 91 -4.13 -13.86 22.99
CA ILE A 91 -5.21 -14.04 22.01
C ILE A 91 -4.82 -13.47 20.64
N PHE A 92 -4.33 -12.23 20.60
CA PHE A 92 -3.96 -11.57 19.35
C PHE A 92 -2.80 -12.26 18.63
N GLY A 93 -1.91 -12.95 19.35
CA GLY A 93 -0.84 -13.75 18.76
C GLY A 93 -1.32 -14.97 17.96
N PHE A 94 -2.56 -15.43 18.15
CA PHE A 94 -3.18 -16.52 17.37
C PHE A 94 -4.14 -16.04 16.28
N LEU A 95 -4.36 -14.73 16.17
CA LEU A 95 -5.22 -14.19 15.14
C LEU A 95 -4.46 -14.09 13.82
N HIS A 96 -5.19 -14.27 12.72
CA HIS A 96 -4.64 -13.97 11.41
C HIS A 96 -4.24 -12.47 11.35
N PRO A 97 -3.11 -12.09 10.74
CA PRO A 97 -2.63 -10.71 10.69
C PRO A 97 -3.67 -9.70 10.19
N MET A 98 -4.50 -10.11 9.22
CA MET A 98 -5.60 -9.29 8.70
C MET A 98 -6.65 -8.97 9.78
N ASP A 99 -6.93 -9.91 10.68
CA ASP A 99 -7.89 -9.70 11.76
C ASP A 99 -7.36 -8.73 12.80
N ILE A 100 -6.05 -8.79 13.09
CA ILE A 100 -5.37 -7.82 13.94
C ILE A 100 -5.45 -6.41 13.33
N LEU A 101 -5.23 -6.30 12.02
CA LEU A 101 -5.38 -5.04 11.30
C LEU A 101 -6.82 -4.50 11.38
N ASN A 102 -7.82 -5.37 11.20
CA ASN A 102 -9.22 -5.01 11.33
C ASN A 102 -9.57 -4.57 12.76
N LEU A 103 -9.10 -5.30 13.78
CA LEU A 103 -9.27 -4.94 15.19
C LEU A 103 -8.70 -3.54 15.48
N ALA A 104 -7.50 -3.25 15.00
CA ALA A 104 -6.87 -1.93 15.13
C ALA A 104 -7.66 -0.81 14.42
N ARG A 105 -8.52 -1.13 13.46
CA ARG A 105 -9.39 -0.17 12.76
C ARG A 105 -10.76 0.01 13.41
N THR A 106 -11.19 -0.92 14.28
CA THR A 106 -12.53 -0.88 14.89
C THR A 106 -12.69 0.10 16.04
N THR A 107 -11.74 0.15 16.99
CA THR A 107 -11.81 1.01 18.19
C THR A 107 -10.54 1.80 18.42
N LYS A 108 -10.67 2.98 19.06
CA LYS A 108 -9.53 3.84 19.41
C LYS A 108 -8.57 3.13 20.38
N SER A 109 -9.09 2.36 21.32
CA SER A 109 -8.28 1.63 22.32
C SER A 109 -7.42 0.56 21.67
N PHE A 110 -8.00 -0.27 20.79
CA PHE A 110 -7.20 -1.27 20.06
C PHE A 110 -6.20 -0.63 19.11
N ARG A 111 -6.58 0.46 18.44
CA ARG A 111 -5.62 1.24 17.63
C ARG A 111 -4.43 1.70 18.46
N GLN A 112 -4.68 2.30 19.63
CA GLN A 112 -3.65 2.80 20.52
C GLN A 112 -2.76 1.69 21.07
N LEU A 113 -3.31 0.49 21.29
CA LEU A 113 -2.57 -0.66 21.77
C LEU A 113 -1.72 -1.30 20.67
N LEU A 114 -2.35 -1.68 19.55
CA LEU A 114 -1.74 -2.50 18.49
C LEU A 114 -0.74 -1.72 17.62
N MET A 115 -0.89 -0.40 17.48
CA MET A 115 0.01 0.42 16.66
C MET A 115 1.26 0.92 17.40
N ARG A 116 1.45 0.55 18.66
CA ARG A 116 2.67 0.88 19.43
C ARG A 116 3.81 -0.05 19.05
N LYS A 117 5.04 0.48 19.10
CA LYS A 117 6.27 -0.32 18.90
C LYS A 117 6.38 -1.47 19.89
N SER A 118 5.92 -1.28 21.13
CA SER A 118 5.88 -2.32 22.17
C SER A 118 5.04 -3.53 21.79
N SER A 119 4.08 -3.36 20.88
CA SER A 119 3.15 -4.40 20.43
C SER A 119 3.60 -5.05 19.12
N ALA A 120 4.78 -4.70 18.60
CA ALA A 120 5.30 -5.24 17.34
C ALA A 120 5.45 -6.78 17.36
N PHE A 121 5.72 -7.36 18.52
CA PHE A 121 5.84 -8.81 18.68
C PHE A 121 4.53 -9.55 18.35
N ILE A 122 3.37 -8.92 18.56
CA ILE A 122 2.06 -9.52 18.27
C ILE A 122 1.94 -9.76 16.77
N TRP A 123 2.23 -8.72 15.98
CA TRP A 123 2.20 -8.79 14.52
C TRP A 123 3.21 -9.81 14.01
N LYS A 124 4.45 -9.79 14.52
CA LYS A 124 5.48 -10.78 14.18
C LYS A 124 5.02 -12.22 14.45
N THR A 125 4.41 -12.45 15.62
CA THR A 125 3.90 -13.77 16.01
C THR A 125 2.80 -14.22 15.06
N SER A 126 1.86 -13.33 14.72
CA SER A 126 0.79 -13.64 13.77
C SER A 126 1.31 -13.91 12.36
N CYS A 127 2.30 -13.15 11.87
CA CYS A 127 2.87 -13.34 10.54
C CYS A 127 3.62 -14.67 10.46
N LYS A 128 4.31 -15.08 11.54
CA LYS A 128 5.03 -16.36 11.60
C LYS A 128 4.13 -17.60 11.52
N GLN A 129 2.83 -17.46 11.79
CA GLN A 129 1.86 -18.54 11.63
C GLN A 129 1.47 -18.77 10.17
N ILE A 130 1.88 -17.89 9.25
CA ILE A 130 1.58 -18.01 7.83
C ILE A 130 2.75 -18.69 7.14
N ASP A 131 2.48 -19.89 6.65
CA ASP A 131 3.49 -20.70 5.99
C ASP A 131 4.08 -20.00 4.76
N GLY A 132 5.41 -19.94 4.73
CA GLY A 132 6.19 -19.40 3.63
C GLY A 132 6.12 -17.88 3.45
N LEU A 133 5.41 -17.14 4.31
CA LEU A 133 5.36 -15.67 4.23
C LEU A 133 6.75 -15.09 4.54
N PRO A 134 7.32 -14.25 3.65
CA PRO A 134 8.59 -13.59 3.95
C PRO A 134 8.49 -12.67 5.18
N ASP A 135 9.56 -12.62 5.97
CA ASP A 135 9.63 -11.72 7.13
C ASP A 135 9.49 -10.25 6.71
N CYS A 136 8.89 -9.44 7.57
CA CYS A 136 8.75 -8.01 7.34
C CYS A 136 10.14 -7.36 7.12
N PRO A 137 10.35 -6.63 6.01
CA PRO A 137 11.63 -6.04 5.71
C PRO A 137 11.88 -4.80 6.59
N PRO A 138 13.14 -4.37 6.78
CA PRO A 138 13.48 -3.28 7.70
C PRO A 138 12.94 -1.91 7.27
N ASP A 139 12.57 -1.75 5.98
CA ASP A 139 11.98 -0.52 5.46
C ASP A 139 10.49 -0.35 5.81
N LEU A 140 9.84 -1.40 6.32
CA LEU A 140 8.43 -1.40 6.69
C LEU A 140 8.23 -1.71 8.18
N THR A 141 7.17 -1.13 8.74
CA THR A 141 6.65 -1.60 10.03
C THR A 141 5.72 -2.79 9.82
N GLU A 142 5.62 -3.69 10.81
CA GLU A 142 4.74 -4.86 10.73
C GLU A 142 3.29 -4.52 10.31
N PRO A 143 2.63 -3.49 10.88
CA PRO A 143 1.27 -3.14 10.45
C PRO A 143 1.22 -2.64 9.00
N GLN A 144 2.26 -1.95 8.51
CA GLN A 144 2.34 -1.53 7.11
C GLN A 144 2.53 -2.72 6.18
N TYR A 145 3.37 -3.68 6.58
CA TYR A 145 3.59 -4.91 5.82
C TYR A 145 2.32 -5.76 5.75
N VAL A 146 1.66 -5.99 6.88
CA VAL A 146 0.37 -6.70 6.94
C VAL A 146 -0.70 -6.00 6.10
N ASN A 147 -0.77 -4.67 6.15
CA ASN A 147 -1.67 -3.90 5.30
C ASN A 147 -1.36 -4.10 3.81
N LEU A 148 -0.08 -4.07 3.41
CA LEU A 148 0.33 -4.31 2.03
C LEU A 148 -0.03 -5.73 1.57
N VAL A 149 0.23 -6.73 2.41
CA VAL A 149 0.07 -8.13 2.08
C VAL A 149 -1.42 -8.51 2.02
N PHE A 150 -2.20 -8.18 3.05
CA PHE A 150 -3.53 -8.75 3.25
C PHE A 150 -4.70 -7.81 2.95
N ASP A 151 -4.52 -6.49 3.04
CA ASP A 151 -5.64 -5.55 2.80
C ASP A 151 -5.86 -5.34 1.29
N PRO A 152 -6.99 -5.77 0.70
CA PRO A 152 -7.19 -5.72 -0.74
C PRO A 152 -7.59 -4.32 -1.24
N HIS A 153 -7.26 -3.26 -0.49
CA HIS A 153 -7.69 -1.89 -0.77
C HIS A 153 -6.55 -1.00 -1.25
N CYS A 154 -6.88 -0.05 -2.12
CA CYS A 154 -5.98 0.96 -2.64
C CYS A 154 -5.51 1.87 -1.50
N HIS A 155 -4.20 2.00 -1.33
CA HIS A 155 -3.59 2.82 -0.28
C HIS A 155 -3.91 4.32 -0.41
N ARG A 156 -4.40 4.77 -1.58
CA ARG A 156 -4.76 6.17 -1.81
C ARG A 156 -6.24 6.46 -1.65
N CYS A 157 -7.11 5.66 -2.28
CA CYS A 157 -8.55 5.96 -2.39
C CYS A 157 -9.47 4.95 -1.69
N GLY A 158 -8.92 3.87 -1.11
CA GLY A 158 -9.70 2.86 -0.40
C GLY A 158 -10.57 1.96 -1.27
N LYS A 159 -10.57 2.12 -2.60
CA LYS A 159 -11.24 1.17 -3.52
C LYS A 159 -10.48 -0.14 -3.59
N VAL A 160 -11.17 -1.24 -3.88
CA VAL A 160 -10.55 -2.56 -4.05
C VAL A 160 -9.46 -2.50 -5.13
N ALA A 161 -8.28 -3.02 -4.80
CA ALA A 161 -7.09 -3.10 -5.62
C ALA A 161 -6.44 -4.49 -5.42
N PRO A 162 -6.79 -5.49 -6.25
CA PRO A 162 -6.33 -6.86 -6.05
C PRO A 162 -4.82 -7.00 -6.28
N THR A 163 -4.26 -6.20 -7.19
CA THR A 163 -2.84 -6.23 -7.54
C THR A 163 -1.97 -5.59 -6.48
N ILE A 164 -0.93 -6.30 -6.04
CA ILE A 164 0.14 -5.80 -5.19
C ILE A 164 1.30 -5.37 -6.09
N HIS A 165 1.82 -4.17 -5.85
CA HIS A 165 3.05 -3.69 -6.46
C HIS A 165 4.20 -3.86 -5.46
N TRP A 166 4.77 -5.07 -5.38
CA TRP A 166 5.74 -5.45 -4.34
C TRP A 166 7.00 -4.61 -4.35
N ARG A 167 7.52 -4.30 -5.54
CA ARG A 167 8.70 -3.43 -5.72
C ARG A 167 8.43 -1.99 -5.30
N LEU A 168 7.17 -1.54 -5.36
CA LEU A 168 6.74 -0.20 -4.96
C LEU A 168 6.21 -0.14 -3.52
N ARG A 169 6.15 -1.27 -2.81
CA ARG A 169 5.56 -1.41 -1.46
C ARG A 169 4.12 -0.86 -1.35
N LEU A 170 3.30 -1.01 -2.39
CA LEU A 170 1.95 -0.40 -2.40
C LEU A 170 0.90 -1.21 -3.14
N ARG A 171 -0.37 -0.86 -2.87
CA ARG A 171 -1.54 -1.27 -3.66
C ARG A 171 -2.22 -0.04 -4.26
N TYR A 172 -2.32 0.03 -5.58
CA TYR A 172 -3.09 1.06 -6.26
C TYR A 172 -4.12 0.46 -7.21
N CYS A 173 -5.34 0.99 -7.16
CA CYS A 173 -6.31 0.73 -8.21
C CYS A 173 -5.82 1.34 -9.55
N PRO A 174 -6.34 0.87 -10.70
CA PRO A 174 -5.86 1.32 -12.01
C PRO A 174 -5.89 2.84 -12.21
N ALA A 175 -6.89 3.53 -11.64
CA ALA A 175 -6.99 4.98 -11.69
C ALA A 175 -5.88 5.67 -10.89
N CYS A 176 -5.68 5.28 -9.63
CA CYS A 176 -4.62 5.84 -8.79
C CYS A 176 -3.24 5.50 -9.34
N ARG A 177 -3.05 4.31 -9.92
CA ARG A 177 -1.78 3.94 -10.57
C ARG A 177 -1.41 4.92 -11.68
N LYS A 178 -2.36 5.26 -12.57
CA LYS A 178 -2.14 6.26 -13.64
C LYS A 178 -1.85 7.66 -13.11
N GLN A 179 -2.50 8.04 -12.00
CA GLN A 179 -2.37 9.38 -11.42
C GLN A 179 -1.10 9.55 -10.57
N CYS A 180 -0.72 8.53 -9.81
CA CYS A 180 0.37 8.55 -8.83
C CYS A 180 1.71 8.16 -9.43
N LEU A 181 1.72 7.27 -10.44
CA LEU A 181 2.95 6.85 -11.06
C LEU A 181 3.30 7.78 -12.23
N GLY A 182 4.60 8.00 -12.41
CA GLY A 182 5.18 8.78 -13.50
C GLY A 182 6.27 8.00 -14.19
N ASP A 183 6.47 8.26 -15.48
CA ASP A 183 7.66 7.80 -16.19
C ASP A 183 8.87 8.54 -15.60
N SER A 184 9.87 7.78 -15.15
CA SER A 184 11.11 8.34 -14.58
C SER A 184 11.80 9.34 -15.51
N LYS A 185 11.62 9.20 -16.84
CA LYS A 185 12.16 10.13 -17.84
C LYS A 185 11.56 11.54 -17.78
N PHE A 186 10.43 11.73 -17.10
CA PHE A 186 9.82 13.05 -16.90
C PHE A 186 10.03 13.57 -15.47
N CYS A 187 10.81 12.88 -14.66
CA CYS A 187 11.16 13.34 -13.31
C CYS A 187 12.38 14.28 -13.37
N ALA A 188 12.57 15.09 -12.33
CA ALA A 188 13.78 15.89 -12.19
C ALA A 188 15.00 15.01 -11.84
N ALA A 189 16.21 15.56 -11.97
CA ALA A 189 17.42 14.93 -11.45
C ALA A 189 17.29 14.70 -9.92
N PRO A 190 17.75 13.58 -9.34
CA PRO A 190 18.57 12.57 -9.98
C PRO A 190 17.76 11.49 -10.70
N VAL A 191 16.44 11.41 -10.51
CA VAL A 191 15.59 10.31 -10.99
C VAL A 191 15.63 10.16 -12.52
N PHE A 192 15.74 11.27 -13.25
CA PHE A 192 15.93 11.24 -14.70
C PHE A 192 17.17 10.43 -15.14
N PHE A 193 18.31 10.69 -14.48
CA PHE A 193 19.60 10.08 -14.80
C PHE A 193 19.78 8.71 -14.13
N HIS A 194 19.20 8.55 -12.95
CA HIS A 194 19.32 7.38 -12.09
C HIS A 194 17.94 6.84 -11.73
N PRO A 195 17.17 6.32 -12.70
CA PRO A 195 15.80 5.87 -12.46
C PRO A 195 15.73 4.74 -11.42
N GLN A 196 16.74 3.87 -11.35
CA GLN A 196 16.80 2.77 -10.39
C GLN A 196 17.27 3.18 -8.98
N ALA A 197 17.59 4.46 -8.74
CA ALA A 197 17.92 4.96 -7.40
C ALA A 197 16.67 5.16 -6.51
N ILE A 198 15.50 4.78 -7.03
CA ILE A 198 14.22 4.83 -6.34
C ILE A 198 13.42 3.57 -6.69
N PRO A 199 12.59 3.05 -5.78
CA PRO A 199 11.75 1.90 -6.10
C PRO A 199 10.81 2.20 -7.28
N GLY A 200 10.75 1.25 -8.20
CA GLY A 200 10.02 1.38 -9.46
C GLY A 200 9.74 0.04 -10.12
N GLU A 201 8.88 0.08 -11.13
CA GLU A 201 8.49 -1.08 -11.93
C GLU A 201 8.73 -0.83 -13.41
N PHE A 202 9.26 -1.85 -14.10
CA PHE A 202 9.30 -1.86 -15.55
C PHE A 202 7.93 -2.24 -16.10
N ILE A 203 7.48 -1.49 -17.11
CA ILE A 203 6.27 -1.80 -17.86
C ILE A 203 6.61 -1.74 -19.35
N ASP A 204 6.29 -2.82 -20.05
CA ASP A 204 6.33 -2.85 -21.49
C ASP A 204 5.08 -2.17 -22.06
N ARG A 205 5.29 -0.99 -22.67
CA ARG A 205 4.28 -0.35 -23.53
C ARG A 205 4.61 -0.72 -24.96
N ARG A 206 3.60 -0.84 -25.84
CA ARG A 206 3.68 -1.32 -27.25
C ARG A 206 5.02 -1.16 -27.98
N ARG A 207 5.72 -0.02 -27.85
CA ARG A 207 7.00 0.28 -28.53
C ARG A 207 8.16 0.66 -27.59
N ARG A 208 7.97 0.66 -26.27
CA ARG A 208 9.00 1.07 -25.32
C ARG A 208 8.79 0.44 -23.95
N ARG A 209 9.89 -0.02 -23.36
CA ARG A 209 9.97 -0.33 -21.94
C ARG A 209 10.11 0.97 -21.14
N VAL A 210 9.25 1.15 -20.15
CA VAL A 210 9.20 2.34 -19.30
C VAL A 210 9.44 1.96 -17.85
N TYR A 211 10.23 2.75 -17.13
CA TYR A 211 10.40 2.60 -15.68
C TYR A 211 9.49 3.59 -14.96
N LEU A 212 8.43 3.07 -14.32
CA LEU A 212 7.48 3.87 -13.56
C LEU A 212 7.89 3.96 -12.10
N VAL A 213 7.82 5.18 -11.57
CA VAL A 213 8.13 5.51 -10.17
C VAL A 213 6.95 6.26 -9.53
N VAL A 214 6.85 6.22 -8.20
CA VAL A 214 5.88 7.04 -7.47
C VAL A 214 6.31 8.50 -7.53
N ARG A 215 5.42 9.38 -8.01
CA ARG A 215 5.72 10.82 -8.18
C ARG A 215 6.13 11.50 -6.89
N ASP A 216 5.46 11.20 -5.78
CA ASP A 216 5.78 11.80 -4.49
C ASP A 216 7.15 11.35 -3.98
N THR A 217 7.49 10.06 -4.10
CA THR A 217 8.80 9.54 -3.74
C THR A 217 9.91 10.13 -4.63
N ALA A 218 9.64 10.31 -5.93
CA ALA A 218 10.58 10.97 -6.84
C ALA A 218 10.82 12.44 -6.46
N ARG A 219 9.77 13.17 -6.04
CA ARG A 219 9.88 14.54 -5.53
C ARG A 219 10.69 14.60 -4.25
N VAL A 220 10.46 13.69 -3.29
CA VAL A 220 11.24 13.64 -2.05
C VAL A 220 12.72 13.39 -2.34
N LEU A 221 13.04 12.43 -3.22
CA LEU A 221 14.43 12.16 -3.58
C LEU A 221 15.10 13.34 -4.29
N HIS A 222 14.36 14.07 -5.13
CA HIS A 222 14.85 15.30 -5.76
C HIS A 222 15.25 16.35 -4.71
N GLU A 223 14.40 16.59 -3.71
CA GLU A 223 14.68 17.55 -2.64
C GLU A 223 15.85 17.08 -1.75
N GLU A 224 15.91 15.80 -1.39
CA GLU A 224 17.06 15.23 -0.67
C GLU A 224 18.36 15.46 -1.45
N PHE A 225 18.35 15.19 -2.76
CA PHE A 225 19.54 15.30 -3.60
C PHE A 225 20.06 16.74 -3.74
N LYS A 226 19.19 17.76 -3.67
CA LYS A 226 19.61 19.17 -3.67
C LYS A 226 20.47 19.52 -2.46
N GLN A 227 20.16 18.92 -1.30
CA GLN A 227 20.86 19.18 -0.04
C GLN A 227 22.19 18.41 0.07
N VAL A 228 22.44 17.44 -0.81
CA VAL A 228 23.68 16.64 -0.80
C VAL A 228 24.82 17.42 -1.45
N PRO A 229 25.96 17.62 -0.75
CA PRO A 229 27.15 18.24 -1.32
C PRO A 229 27.60 17.52 -2.60
N VAL A 230 28.08 18.28 -3.59
CA VAL A 230 28.41 17.75 -4.93
C VAL A 230 29.37 16.55 -4.85
N LEU A 231 30.38 16.63 -3.98
CA LEU A 231 31.39 15.59 -3.78
C LEU A 231 30.82 14.27 -3.22
N GLU A 232 29.67 14.31 -2.55
CA GLU A 232 29.03 13.15 -1.92
C GLU A 232 27.89 12.54 -2.76
N ARG A 233 27.53 13.17 -3.88
CA ARG A 233 26.36 12.76 -4.68
C ARG A 233 26.50 11.33 -5.21
N ASP A 234 27.68 10.92 -5.65
CA ASP A 234 27.90 9.55 -6.14
C ASP A 234 27.73 8.51 -5.03
N ALA A 235 28.28 8.80 -3.85
CA ALA A 235 28.11 7.93 -2.69
C ALA A 235 26.63 7.85 -2.27
N PHE A 236 25.91 8.97 -2.30
CA PHE A 236 24.48 9.02 -2.04
C PHE A 236 23.68 8.16 -3.03
N ILE A 237 23.92 8.30 -4.34
CA ILE A 237 23.24 7.51 -5.37
C ILE A 237 23.56 6.02 -5.24
N LYS A 238 24.82 5.65 -4.95
CA LYS A 238 25.21 4.26 -4.69
C LYS A 238 24.45 3.65 -3.51
N ARG A 239 24.27 4.41 -2.41
CA ARG A 239 23.45 3.95 -1.26
C ARG A 239 22.00 3.72 -1.66
N LYS A 240 21.42 4.64 -2.44
CA LYS A 240 20.04 4.52 -2.93
C LYS A 240 19.86 3.29 -3.84
N TYR A 241 20.82 3.00 -4.73
CA TYR A 241 20.79 1.76 -5.52
C TYR A 241 20.79 0.50 -4.66
N ARG A 242 21.63 0.45 -3.62
CA ARG A 242 21.67 -0.69 -2.69
C ARG A 242 20.33 -0.90 -1.99
N GLN A 243 19.73 0.18 -1.49
CA GLN A 243 18.41 0.12 -0.86
C GLN A 243 17.33 -0.41 -1.82
N VAL A 244 17.33 0.04 -3.08
CA VAL A 244 16.37 -0.44 -4.08
C VAL A 244 16.61 -1.90 -4.46
N ALA A 245 17.86 -2.35 -4.47
CA ALA A 245 18.21 -3.74 -4.70
C ALA A 245 17.68 -4.65 -3.57
N GLU A 246 17.86 -4.26 -2.31
CA GLU A 246 17.30 -4.97 -1.14
C GLU A 246 15.77 -5.06 -1.21
N ILE A 247 15.11 -3.95 -1.58
CA ILE A 247 13.65 -3.93 -1.78
C ILE A 247 13.23 -4.90 -2.89
N ALA A 248 13.97 -4.93 -4.00
CA ALA A 248 13.69 -5.79 -5.14
C ALA A 248 13.88 -7.28 -4.81
N GLU A 249 14.93 -7.63 -4.06
CA GLU A 249 15.17 -9.00 -3.60
C GLU A 249 14.01 -9.48 -2.70
N HIS A 250 13.65 -8.66 -1.70
CA HIS A 250 12.52 -8.99 -0.83
C HIS A 250 11.19 -9.06 -1.61
N ALA A 251 10.98 -8.16 -2.57
CA ALA A 251 9.79 -8.16 -3.42
C ALA A 251 9.68 -9.45 -4.24
N ALA A 252 10.79 -9.97 -4.77
CA ALA A 252 10.82 -11.24 -5.50
C ALA A 252 10.38 -12.42 -4.61
N LYS A 253 10.86 -12.48 -3.36
CA LYS A 253 10.42 -13.50 -2.38
C LYS A 253 8.91 -13.41 -2.13
N CYS A 254 8.39 -12.20 -1.97
CA CYS A 254 6.94 -11.97 -1.77
C CYS A 254 6.11 -12.38 -2.99
N GLU A 255 6.61 -12.11 -4.21
CA GLU A 255 5.93 -12.51 -5.46
C GLU A 255 5.84 -14.03 -5.60
N VAL A 256 6.91 -14.75 -5.26
CA VAL A 256 6.94 -16.22 -5.27
C VAL A 256 5.92 -16.77 -4.29
N TRP A 257 5.97 -16.31 -3.03
CA TRP A 257 5.03 -16.74 -2.00
C TRP A 257 3.58 -16.44 -2.39
N HIS A 258 3.29 -15.20 -2.81
CA HIS A 258 1.94 -14.76 -3.15
C HIS A 258 1.36 -15.55 -4.33
N ARG A 259 2.19 -15.91 -5.31
CA ARG A 259 1.81 -16.79 -6.42
C ARG A 259 1.43 -18.19 -5.91
N GLY A 260 2.23 -18.76 -5.02
CA GLY A 260 1.96 -20.07 -4.42
C GLY A 260 0.62 -20.09 -3.67
N VAL A 261 0.38 -19.09 -2.82
CA VAL A 261 -0.89 -18.94 -2.09
C VAL A 261 -2.08 -18.77 -3.05
N THR A 262 -1.91 -17.98 -4.10
CA THR A 262 -2.98 -17.74 -5.08
C THR A 262 -3.33 -19.03 -5.83
N GLU A 263 -2.34 -19.82 -6.22
CA GLU A 263 -2.57 -21.07 -6.95
C GLU A 263 -3.15 -22.16 -6.03
N ALA A 264 -2.63 -22.32 -4.81
CA ALA A 264 -3.19 -23.24 -3.83
C ALA A 264 -4.67 -22.95 -3.55
N ARG A 265 -5.01 -21.67 -3.32
CA ARG A 265 -6.41 -21.24 -3.13
C ARG A 265 -7.27 -21.52 -4.36
N LYS A 266 -6.71 -21.43 -5.56
CA LYS A 266 -7.44 -21.74 -6.80
C LYS A 266 -7.76 -23.23 -6.88
N PHE A 267 -6.80 -24.10 -6.57
CA PHE A 267 -7.01 -25.55 -6.51
C PHE A 267 -8.05 -25.91 -5.44
N GLU A 268 -7.95 -25.39 -4.22
CA GLU A 268 -8.95 -25.61 -3.17
C GLU A 268 -10.37 -25.21 -3.62
N LEU A 269 -10.50 -24.08 -4.33
CA LEU A 269 -11.79 -23.64 -4.87
C LEU A 269 -12.30 -24.54 -5.99
N GLU A 270 -11.42 -25.14 -6.79
CA GLU A 270 -11.76 -26.10 -7.84
C GLU A 270 -12.22 -27.42 -7.24
N ASP A 271 -11.52 -27.93 -6.22
CA ASP A 271 -11.90 -29.15 -5.49
C ASP A 271 -13.28 -28.98 -4.83
N VAL A 272 -13.50 -27.89 -4.11
CA VAL A 272 -14.80 -27.60 -3.48
C VAL A 272 -15.93 -27.47 -4.52
N ARG A 273 -15.63 -27.01 -5.75
CA ARG A 273 -16.62 -26.95 -6.83
C ARG A 273 -16.93 -28.34 -7.39
N ALA A 274 -15.91 -29.19 -7.54
CA ALA A 274 -16.08 -30.57 -7.98
C ALA A 274 -16.93 -31.37 -6.99
N GLU A 275 -16.62 -31.30 -5.69
CA GLU A 275 -17.39 -31.93 -4.62
C GLU A 275 -18.88 -31.51 -4.64
N ARG A 276 -19.14 -30.21 -4.82
CA ARG A 276 -20.52 -29.68 -4.91
C ARG A 276 -21.25 -30.16 -6.16
N ALA A 277 -20.55 -30.32 -7.28
CA ALA A 277 -21.13 -30.85 -8.51
C ALA A 277 -21.48 -32.33 -8.36
N GLU A 278 -20.58 -33.14 -7.78
CA GLU A 278 -20.82 -34.55 -7.48
C GLU A 278 -21.99 -34.75 -6.52
N ALA A 279 -22.04 -33.97 -5.43
CA ALA A 279 -23.12 -34.02 -4.46
C ALA A 279 -24.48 -33.65 -5.08
N SER A 280 -24.49 -32.68 -6.00
CA SER A 280 -25.70 -32.31 -6.75
C SER A 280 -26.17 -33.46 -7.63
N VAL A 281 -25.28 -34.09 -8.41
CA VAL A 281 -25.60 -35.24 -9.28
C VAL A 281 -26.09 -36.43 -8.45
N SER A 282 -25.44 -36.73 -7.33
CA SER A 282 -25.85 -37.80 -6.40
C SER A 282 -27.23 -37.54 -5.81
N SER A 283 -27.55 -36.31 -5.40
CA SER A 283 -28.88 -35.94 -4.91
C SER A 283 -29.98 -36.13 -5.96
N TYR A 284 -29.69 -35.86 -7.24
CA TYR A 284 -30.64 -36.10 -8.33
C TYR A 284 -30.88 -37.60 -8.59
N LEU A 285 -29.83 -38.43 -8.48
CA LEU A 285 -29.92 -39.87 -8.69
C LEU A 285 -30.67 -40.61 -7.55
N VAL A 286 -30.61 -40.10 -6.32
CA VAL A 286 -31.35 -40.66 -5.17
C VAL A 286 -32.83 -40.23 -5.14
N SER A 287 -33.21 -39.25 -5.95
CA SER A 287 -34.59 -38.72 -6.03
C SER A 287 -35.43 -39.36 -7.15
N ILE A 288 -34.91 -40.37 -7.85
CA ILE A 288 -35.58 -41.17 -8.89
C ILE A 288 -35.78 -42.59 -8.35
#